data_AF-A0AAD7ZHM6-F1
#
_entry.id   AF-A0AAD7ZHM6-F1
#
_cell.length_a   1.000
_cell.length_b   1.000
_cell.length_c   1.000
_cell.angle_alpha   90.00
_cell.angle_beta   90.00
_cell.angle_gamma   90.00
#
_symmetry.space_group_name_H-M   'P 1'
#
loop_
_entity.id
_entity.type
_entity.pdbx_description
1 polymer ?
#
loop_
_entity_poly.entity_id
_entity_poly.type
_entity_poly.pdbx_seq_one_letter_code
_entity_poly.pdbx_strand_id
1 'polypeptide(L)'
;MLVIAGLPLMFMELSFGQYANLGPVAIYKKFCPLFRGLGYGMVIVSAIVMLYYNLIIAWTIFYMFASFSSVLPWEKCEEWSTISE
;
A
#
# COMPACT_ATOMS: atom_id res chain seq x y z
N MET A 1 8.68 9.57 -18.35
CA MET A 1 7.83 10.23 -17.33
C MET A 1 8.41 10.20 -15.92
N LEU A 2 9.17 9.15 -15.54
CA LEU A 2 9.82 9.08 -14.22
C LEU A 2 10.69 10.32 -13.90
N VAL A 3 11.63 10.68 -14.77
CA VAL A 3 12.56 11.81 -14.54
C VAL A 3 11.86 13.17 -14.59
N ILE A 4 10.83 13.31 -15.44
CA ILE A 4 10.18 14.61 -15.71
C ILE A 4 9.06 14.91 -14.71
N ALA A 5 8.33 13.89 -14.24
CA ALA A 5 7.18 14.05 -13.36
C ALA A 5 7.34 13.30 -12.04
N GLY A 6 7.72 12.02 -12.08
CA GLY A 6 7.81 11.19 -10.87
C GLY A 6 8.83 11.71 -9.85
N LEU A 7 10.06 11.94 -10.30
CA LEU A 7 11.16 12.35 -9.42
C LEU A 7 10.98 13.77 -8.87
N PRO A 8 10.54 14.77 -9.67
CA PRO A 8 10.20 16.09 -9.14
C PRO A 8 9.03 16.07 -8.15
N LEU A 9 7.97 15.29 -8.39
CA LEU A 9 6.83 15.19 -7.47
C LEU A 9 7.22 14.53 -6.14
N MET A 10 7.99 13.44 -6.19
CA MET A 10 8.50 12.77 -5.00
C MET A 10 9.40 13.71 -4.18
N PHE A 11 10.31 14.43 -4.84
CA PHE A 11 11.18 15.40 -4.18
C PHE A 11 10.39 16.54 -3.53
N MET A 12 9.37 17.06 -4.23
CA MET A 12 8.48 18.10 -3.71
C MET A 12 7.75 17.64 -2.45
N GLU A 13 7.13 16.46 -2.47
CA GLU A 13 6.35 15.94 -1.34
C GLU A 13 7.24 15.65 -0.12
N LEU A 14 8.41 15.04 -0.33
CA LEU A 14 9.36 14.76 0.75
C LEU A 14 9.92 16.05 1.37
N SER A 15 10.39 16.99 0.56
CA SER A 15 10.94 18.27 1.05
C SER A 15 9.87 19.09 1.77
N PHE A 16 8.64 19.09 1.25
CA PHE A 16 7.51 19.80 1.85
C PHE A 16 7.08 19.19 3.19
N GLY A 17 7.03 17.85 3.28
CA GLY A 17 6.76 17.13 4.52
C GLY A 17 7.84 17.38 5.59
N GLN A 18 9.12 17.34 5.19
CA GLN A 18 10.25 17.62 6.09
C GLN A 18 10.28 19.07 6.58
N TYR A 19 9.96 20.05 5.73
CA TYR A 19 9.90 21.45 6.13
C TYR A 19 8.78 21.71 7.13
N ALA A 20 7.59 21.17 6.86
CA ALA A 20 6.41 21.46 7.67
C ALA A 20 6.31 20.62 8.96
N ASN A 21 6.98 19.46 9.04
CA ASN A 21 6.98 18.54 10.19
C ASN A 21 5.57 18.22 10.72
N LEU A 22 4.59 18.13 9.81
CA LEU A 22 3.18 17.96 10.13
C LEU A 22 2.57 16.88 9.22
N GLY A 23 1.44 16.32 9.62
CA GLY A 23 0.68 15.42 8.76
C GLY A 23 0.03 16.16 7.57
N PRO A 24 -0.31 15.45 6.47
CA PRO A 24 -0.80 16.05 5.23
C PRO A 24 -2.04 16.94 5.44
N VAL A 25 -2.99 16.52 6.27
CA VAL A 25 -4.20 17.32 6.60
C VAL A 25 -3.84 18.65 7.28
N ALA A 26 -2.86 18.64 8.18
CA ALA A 26 -2.43 19.83 8.92
C ALA A 26 -1.57 20.76 8.06
N ILE A 27 -0.73 20.20 7.18
CA ILE A 27 0.10 20.97 6.25
C ILE A 27 -0.77 21.77 5.28
N TYR A 28 -1.69 21.12 4.56
CA TYR A 28 -2.54 21.82 3.58
C TYR A 28 -3.47 22.85 4.25
N LYS A 29 -3.92 22.60 5.48
CA LYS A 29 -4.68 23.59 6.25
C LYS A 29 -3.88 24.86 6.57
N LYS A 30 -2.57 24.75 6.86
CA LYS A 30 -1.70 25.90 7.18
C LYS A 30 -1.15 26.60 5.93
N PHE A 31 -0.86 25.85 4.87
CA PHE A 31 -0.27 26.40 3.65
C PHE A 31 -1.31 27.10 2.76
N CYS A 32 -2.43 26.44 2.47
CA CYS A 32 -3.52 27.02 1.69
C CYS A 32 -4.86 26.37 2.07
N PRO A 33 -5.73 27.06 2.82
CA PRO A 33 -6.97 26.48 3.34
C PRO A 33 -7.96 26.04 2.23
N LEU A 34 -7.84 26.59 1.02
CA LEU A 34 -8.61 26.14 -0.15
C LEU A 34 -8.29 24.68 -0.52
N PHE A 35 -7.03 24.26 -0.37
CA PHE A 35 -6.56 22.91 -0.70
C PHE A 35 -6.68 21.93 0.46
N ARG A 36 -7.42 22.27 1.52
CA ARG A 36 -7.61 21.37 2.68
C ARG A 36 -8.17 20.00 2.30
N GLY A 37 -8.97 19.92 1.23
CA GLY A 37 -9.51 18.66 0.71
C GLY A 37 -8.43 17.67 0.24
N LEU A 38 -7.30 18.16 -0.28
CA LEU A 38 -6.20 17.30 -0.75
C LEU A 38 -5.63 16.45 0.39
N GLY A 39 -5.40 17.08 1.56
CA GLY A 39 -4.87 16.37 2.71
C GLY A 39 -5.80 15.24 3.22
N TYR A 40 -7.12 15.46 3.19
CA TYR A 40 -8.08 14.40 3.53
C TYR A 40 -8.13 13.30 2.46
N GLY A 41 -8.06 13.67 1.18
CA GLY A 41 -8.01 12.72 0.07
C GLY A 41 -6.81 11.77 0.19
N MET A 42 -5.62 12.29 0.52
CA MET A 42 -4.43 11.48 0.76
C MET A 42 -4.64 10.45 1.88
N VAL A 43 -5.27 10.86 3.00
CA VAL A 43 -5.55 9.94 4.11
C VAL A 43 -6.56 8.86 3.73
N ILE A 44 -7.63 9.22 3.00
CA ILE A 44 -8.65 8.26 2.56
C ILE A 44 -8.06 7.23 1.58
N VAL A 45 -7.25 7.68 0.62
CA VAL A 45 -6.57 6.78 -0.33
C VAL A 45 -5.66 5.82 0.44
N SER A 46 -4.85 6.31 1.37
CA SER A 46 -4.00 5.46 2.21
C SER A 46 -4.80 4.45 3.05
N ALA A 47 -5.97 4.83 3.56
CA ALA A 47 -6.85 3.93 4.31
C ALA A 47 -7.40 2.80 3.42
N ILE A 48 -7.84 3.11 2.20
CA ILE A 48 -8.32 2.11 1.24
C ILE A 48 -7.17 1.16 0.85
N VAL A 49 -5.98 1.72 0.61
CA VAL A 49 -4.77 0.92 0.30
C VAL A 49 -4.44 -0.04 1.43
N MET A 50 -4.50 0.45 2.67
CA MET A 50 -4.22 -0.37 3.84
C MET A 50 -5.16 -1.60 3.94
N LEU A 51 -6.44 -1.47 3.58
CA LEU A 51 -7.40 -2.58 3.69
C LEU A 51 -7.06 -3.76 2.78
N TYR A 52 -6.86 -3.52 1.48
CA TYR A 52 -6.57 -4.62 0.54
C TYR A 52 -5.12 -5.10 0.64
N TYR A 53 -4.17 -4.21 0.97
CA TYR A 53 -2.76 -4.57 0.99
C TYR A 53 -2.42 -5.47 2.19
N ASN A 54 -3.09 -5.28 3.34
CA ASN A 54 -2.93 -6.17 4.49
C ASN A 54 -3.39 -7.61 4.19
N LEU A 55 -4.41 -7.80 3.35
CA LEU A 55 -4.85 -9.13 2.91
C LEU A 55 -3.74 -9.85 2.15
N ILE A 56 -3.05 -9.15 1.25
CA ILE A 56 -1.92 -9.70 0.48
C ILE A 56 -0.79 -10.08 1.44
N ILE A 57 -0.45 -9.22 2.40
CA ILE A 57 0.57 -9.53 3.42
C ILE A 57 0.17 -10.80 4.20
N ALA A 58 -1.09 -10.91 4.63
CA ALA A 58 -1.57 -12.10 5.33
C ALA A 58 -1.42 -13.38 4.48
N TRP A 59 -1.77 -13.33 3.19
CA TRP A 59 -1.53 -14.44 2.28
C TRP A 59 -0.06 -14.77 2.13
N THR A 60 0.83 -13.78 1.98
CA THR A 60 2.27 -14.03 1.86
C THR A 60 2.83 -14.72 3.11
N ILE A 61 2.39 -14.30 4.31
CA ILE A 61 2.80 -14.93 5.57
C ILE A 61 2.26 -16.36 5.66
N PHE A 62 0.99 -16.58 5.29
CA PHE A 62 0.38 -17.91 5.27
C PHE A 62 1.15 -18.86 4.33
N TYR A 63 1.40 -18.45 3.09
CA TYR A 63 2.14 -19.25 2.12
C TYR A 63 3.61 -19.45 2.51
N MET A 64 4.22 -18.46 3.18
CA MET A 64 5.58 -18.60 3.71
C MET A 64 5.67 -19.73 4.75
N PHE A 65 4.73 -19.80 5.69
CA PHE A 65 4.68 -20.90 6.66
C PHE A 65 4.28 -22.23 6.04
N ALA A 66 3.35 -22.23 5.08
CA ALA A 66 2.96 -23.43 4.35
C ALA A 66 4.10 -24.02 3.50
N SER A 67 5.11 -23.21 3.16
CA SER A 67 6.30 -23.63 2.41
C SER A 67 7.37 -24.31 3.27
N PHE A 68 7.21 -24.38 4.61
CA PHE A 68 8.15 -25.08 5.51
C PHE A 68 7.91 -26.60 5.61
N SER A 69 7.11 -27.16 4.69
CA SER A 69 6.88 -28.60 4.56
C SER A 69 7.71 -29.18 3.42
N SER A 70 8.15 -30.44 3.56
CA SER A 70 8.98 -31.12 2.54
C SER A 70 8.23 -31.45 1.24
N VAL A 71 6.91 -31.66 1.35
CA VAL A 71 5.99 -31.79 0.21
C VAL A 71 5.08 -30.58 0.27
N LEU A 72 4.96 -29.85 -0.84
CA LEU A 72 4.20 -28.60 -0.83
C LEU A 72 2.71 -28.93 -0.94
N PRO A 73 1.82 -28.22 -0.21
CA PRO A 73 0.39 -28.54 -0.20
C PRO A 73 -0.31 -28.28 -1.55
N TRP A 74 0.32 -27.55 -2.47
CA TRP A 74 -0.12 -27.35 -3.84
C TRP A 74 0.64 -28.20 -4.88
N GLU A 75 1.51 -29.11 -4.44
CA GLU A 75 2.26 -30.02 -5.32
C GLU A 75 1.38 -31.12 -5.89
N LYS A 76 0.39 -31.57 -5.11
CA LYS A 76 -0.56 -32.63 -5.49
C LYS A 76 -1.98 -32.14 -5.39
N CYS A 77 -2.82 -32.63 -6.31
CA CYS A 77 -4.26 -32.46 -6.26
C CYS A 77 -4.82 -33.26 -5.08
N GLU A 78 -5.25 -32.57 -4.02
CA GLU A 78 -5.97 -33.16 -2.88
C GLU A 78 -7.44 -32.71 -2.87
N GLU A 79 -8.16 -32.89 -1.76
CA GLU A 79 -9.60 -32.64 -1.61
C GLU A 79 -10.07 -31.21 -2.02
N TRP A 80 -9.18 -30.22 -2.00
CA TRP A 80 -9.45 -28.84 -2.44
C TRP A 80 -9.43 -28.67 -3.96
N SER A 81 -8.87 -29.63 -4.70
CA SER A 81 -8.82 -29.64 -6.16
C SER A 81 -10.07 -30.32 -6.73
N THR A 82 -10.57 -29.82 -7.86
CA THR A 82 -11.72 -30.43 -8.53
C THR A 82 -11.35 -31.85 -8.97
N ILE A 83 -12.27 -32.80 -8.83
CA ILE A 83 -12.09 -34.18 -9.30
C ILE A 83 -11.80 -34.11 -10.80
N SER A 84 -10.56 -34.38 -11.19
CA SER A 84 -10.28 -34.78 -12.57
C SER A 84 -10.88 -36.18 -12.73
N GLU A 85 -11.94 -36.29 -13.54
CA GLU A 85 -12.37 -37.58 -14.10
C GLU A 85 -11.19 -38.38 -14.68
#